data_AF-A0A958GIZ8-F1
#
_entry.id   AF-A0A958GIZ8-F1
#
_cell.length_a   1.000
_cell.length_b   1.000
_cell.length_c   1.000
_cell.angle_alpha   90.00
_cell.angle_beta   90.00
_cell.angle_gamma   90.00
#
_symmetry.space_group_name_H-M   'P 1'
#
loop_
_entity.id
_entity.type
_entity.pdbx_description
1 polymer ?
#
loop_
_entity_poly.entity_id
_entity_poly.type
_entity_poly.pdbx_seq_one_letter_code
_entity_poly.pdbx_strand_id
1 'polypeptide(L)' 'MSSESKQAEPLSERKRSLTSLTLAWISEKIRRSEAIKAQVRSGAYQVDNAKLAAALANEESE' A
#
# COMPACT_ATOMS: atom_id res chain seq x y z
N MET A 1 -13.52 -51.45 -5.88
CA MET A 1 -13.76 -50.17 -5.18
C MET A 1 -12.71 -49.19 -5.68
N SER A 2 -13.04 -48.41 -6.70
CA SER A 2 -12.12 -47.43 -7.29
C SER A 2 -12.66 -46.05 -7.02
N SER A 3 -12.04 -45.35 -6.07
CA SER A 3 -12.37 -43.99 -5.71
C SER A 3 -11.55 -43.04 -6.59
N GLU A 4 -12.19 -42.42 -7.58
CA GLU A 4 -11.57 -41.35 -8.38
C GLU A 4 -11.50 -40.06 -7.54
N SER A 5 -10.28 -39.67 -7.20
CA SER A 5 -9.94 -38.40 -6.56
C SER A 5 -10.11 -37.27 -7.56
N LYS A 6 -11.23 -36.54 -7.48
CA LYS A 6 -11.49 -35.34 -8.29
C LYS A 6 -10.51 -34.23 -7.86
N GLN A 7 -9.46 -34.00 -8.64
CA GLN A 7 -8.51 -32.91 -8.42
C GLN A 7 -9.24 -31.57 -8.53
N ALA A 8 -9.10 -30.72 -7.51
CA ALA A 8 -9.63 -29.37 -7.50
C ALA A 8 -8.80 -28.50 -8.46
N GLU A 9 -9.39 -28.14 -9.60
CA GLU A 9 -8.83 -27.17 -10.52
C GLU A 9 -8.48 -25.86 -9.78
N PRO A 10 -7.29 -25.28 -9.99
CA PRO A 10 -6.93 -24.00 -9.38
C PRO A 10 -7.90 -22.93 -9.85
N LEU A 11 -8.57 -22.26 -8.91
CA LEU A 11 -9.47 -21.14 -9.19
C LEU A 11 -8.69 -20.10 -10.01
N SER A 12 -9.13 -19.87 -11.25
CA SER A 12 -8.47 -18.88 -12.11
C SER A 12 -8.47 -17.52 -11.43
N GLU A 13 -7.30 -16.87 -11.39
CA GLU A 13 -7.18 -15.54 -10.80
C GLU A 13 -8.09 -14.58 -11.57
N ARG A 14 -9.15 -14.10 -10.91
CA ARG A 14 -10.02 -13.07 -11.50
C ARG A 14 -9.16 -11.86 -11.84
N LYS A 15 -9.09 -11.54 -13.14
CA LYS A 15 -8.44 -10.32 -13.63
C LYS A 15 -9.04 -9.12 -12.89
N ARG A 16 -8.23 -8.44 -12.09
CA ARG A 16 -8.68 -7.28 -11.32
C ARG A 16 -9.04 -6.17 -12.30
N SER A 17 -10.26 -5.64 -12.19
CA SER A 17 -10.65 -4.47 -12.97
C SER A 17 -9.78 -3.26 -12.59
N LEU A 18 -9.62 -2.31 -13.52
CA LEU A 18 -8.90 -1.05 -13.22
C LEU A 18 -9.48 -0.36 -11.98
N THR A 19 -10.81 -0.39 -11.82
CA THR A 19 -11.50 0.13 -10.63
C THR A 19 -11.09 -0.58 -9.35
N SER A 20 -10.89 -1.90 -9.39
CA SER A 20 -10.41 -2.64 -8.22
C SER A 20 -8.97 -2.23 -7.85
N LEU A 21 -8.12 -1.97 -8.85
CA LEU A 21 -6.75 -1.50 -8.62
C LEU A 21 -6.73 -0.07 -8.06
N THR A 22 -7.56 0.84 -8.60
CA THR A 22 -7.64 2.21 -8.08
C THR A 22 -8.19 2.25 -6.66
N LEU A 23 -9.22 1.47 -6.35
CA LEU A 23 -9.76 1.36 -5.00
C LEU A 23 -8.73 0.79 -4.02
N ALA A 24 -7.97 -0.23 -4.43
CA ALA A 24 -6.87 -0.77 -3.62
C ALA A 24 -5.76 0.27 -3.38
N TRP A 25 -5.45 1.08 -4.39
CA TRP A 25 -4.48 2.16 -4.24
C TRP A 25 -4.97 3.27 -3.31
N ILE A 26 -6.23 3.70 -3.45
CA ILE A 26 -6.84 4.71 -2.57
C ILE A 26 -6.87 4.20 -1.12
N SER A 27 -7.30 2.96 -0.89
CA SER A 27 -7.38 2.40 0.45
C SER A 27 -6.00 2.30 1.11
N GLU A 28 -4.97 1.93 0.35
CA GLU A 28 -3.59 1.91 0.83
C GLU A 28 -3.10 3.31 1.20
N LYS A 29 -3.42 4.34 0.41
CA LYS A 29 -3.08 5.74 0.73
C LYS A 29 -3.75 6.22 2.01
N ILE A 30 -5.03 5.89 2.21
CA ILE A 30 -5.76 6.23 3.44
C ILE A 30 -5.11 5.53 4.64
N ARG A 31 -4.86 4.22 4.54
CA ARG A 31 -4.25 3.43 5.63
C ARG A 31 -2.89 3.99 6.05
N ARG A 32 -2.05 4.34 5.08
CA ARG A 32 -0.75 4.98 5.36
C ARG A 32 -0.91 6.33 6.06
N SER A 33 -1.85 7.14 5.59
CA SER A 33 -2.12 8.46 6.17
C SER A 33 -2.57 8.34 7.63
N GLU A 34 -3.44 7.38 7.95
CA GLU A 34 -3.88 7.12 9.32
C GLU A 34 -2.74 6.59 10.19
N ALA A 35 -1.91 5.67 9.68
CA ALA A 35 -0.75 5.18 10.40
C ALA A 35 0.24 6.30 10.74
N ILE A 36 0.52 7.21 9.78
CA ILE A 36 1.37 8.38 10.01
C ILE A 36 0.75 9.29 11.07
N LYS A 37 -0.55 9.61 10.96
CA LYS A 37 -1.25 10.44 11.97
C LYS A 37 -1.15 9.83 13.37
N ALA A 38 -1.33 8.51 13.48
CA ALA A 38 -1.21 7.81 14.75
C ALA A 38 0.22 7.88 15.31
N GLN A 39 1.24 7.66 14.48
CA GLN A 39 2.65 7.75 14.89
C GLN A 39 3.05 9.18 15.30
N VAL A 40 2.53 10.19 14.61
CA VAL A 40 2.77 11.60 14.97
C VAL A 40 2.15 11.90 16.33
N ARG A 41 0.90 11.46 16.55
CA ARG A 41 0.21 11.64 17.84
C ARG A 41 0.91 10.90 18.99
N SER A 42 1.48 9.74 18.73
CA SER A 42 2.22 8.97 19.75
C SER A 42 3.63 9.50 19.99
N GLY A 43 4.11 10.47 19.21
CA GLY A 43 5.49 10.96 19.26
C GLY A 43 6.53 9.96 18.73
N ALA A 44 6.11 8.83 18.15
CA ALA A 44 6.99 7.81 17.60
C ALA A 44 7.36 8.05 16.13
N TYR A 45 6.77 9.07 15.50
CA TYR A 45 7.08 9.41 14.11
C TYR A 45 8.49 9.95 13.98
N GLN A 46 9.36 9.19 13.30
CA GLN A 46 10.71 9.63 12.97
C GLN A 46 10.71 10.42 11.67
N VAL A 47 11.13 11.68 11.78
CA VAL A 47 11.33 12.56 10.63
C VAL A 47 12.66 12.23 9.98
N ASP A 48 12.64 11.95 8.69
CA ASP A 48 13.85 11.67 7.92
C ASP A 48 14.48 12.99 7.44
N ASN A 49 15.54 13.41 8.12
CA ASN A 49 16.24 14.67 7.84
C ASN A 49 16.84 14.72 6.43
N ALA A 50 17.24 13.58 5.86
CA ALA A 50 17.79 13.53 4.51
C ALA A 50 16.72 13.83 3.45
N LYS A 51 15.50 13.30 3.65
CA LYS A 51 14.35 13.63 2.80
C LYS A 51 13.93 15.10 2.93
N LEU A 52 13.97 15.64 4.14
CA LEU A 52 13.68 17.06 4.39
C LEU A 52 14.69 17.97 3.70
N ALA A 53 15.99 17.68 3.85
CA ALA A 53 17.05 18.45 3.21
C ALA A 53 16.95 18.42 1.67
N ALA A 54 16.63 17.25 1.09
CA ALA A 54 16.42 17.12 -0.35
C ALA A 54 15.18 17.89 -0.83
N ALA A 55 14.09 17.90 -0.06
CA ALA A 55 12.90 18.66 -0.40
C ALA A 55 13.14 20.18 -0.35
N LEU A 56 13.79 20.67 0.72
CA LEU A 56 14.13 22.09 0.88
C LEU A 56 15.11 22.57 -0.20
N ALA A 57 16.12 21.77 -0.52
CA ALA A 57 17.10 22.12 -1.56
C ALA A 57 16.46 22.17 -2.97
N ASN A 58 15.45 21.34 -3.25
CA ASN A 58 14.71 21.39 -4.50
C ASN A 58 13.76 22.60 -4.56
N GLU A 59 13.17 23.02 -3.44
CA GLU A 59 12.34 24.24 -3.39
C GLU A 59 13.14 25.53 -3.58
N GLU A 60 14.43 25.56 -3.24
CA GLU A 60 15.32 26.72 -3.52
C GLU A 60 15.76 26.82 -4.99
N SER A 61 15.50 25.79 -5.80
CA SER A 61 15.98 25.70 -7.20
C SER A 61 14.89 25.96 -8.26
N GLU A 62 13.66 26.28 -7.87
CA GLU A 62 12.58 26.79 -8.74
C GLU A 62 12.33 28.29 -8.52
#